data_AF-A0A7X3CVU3-F1
#
_entry.id   AF-A0A7X3CVU3-F1
#
_cell.length_a   1.000
_cell.length_b   1.000
_cell.length_c   1.000
_cell.angle_alpha   90.00
_cell.angle_beta   90.00
_cell.angle_gamma   90.00
#
_symmetry.space_group_name_H-M   'P 1'
#
loop_
_entity.id
_entity.type
_entity.pdbx_description
1 polymer ?
#
loop_
_entity_poly.entity_id
_entity_poly.type
_entity_poly.pdbx_seq_one_letter_code
_entity_poly.pdbx_strand_id
1 'polypeptide(L)'
;YICQAWRRLQLQITGWPKSVYAVAVSTAIYLNFFTHHFIGDYRWILMLLLVAVFFRCTVYFTLEERTFRMPLLLSFLLIGFFIWIAENVTTFLGAWKYPNQEEAWQLVHIGKISSWLLLVVISIIIVAQLKHVKKGRIDAPQGVSSEKWESRT
;
A
#
# COMPACT_ATOMS: atom_id res chain seq x y z
N TYR A 1 9.26 0.40 -9.12
CA TYR A 1 9.24 -0.99 -8.58
C TYR A 1 7.84 -1.59 -8.51
N ILE A 2 6.91 -1.08 -7.68
CA ILE A 2 5.58 -1.70 -7.43
C ILE A 2 4.80 -2.01 -8.72
N CYS A 3 4.74 -1.07 -9.67
CA CYS A 3 4.07 -1.29 -10.96
C CYS A 3 4.68 -2.40 -11.82
N GLN A 4 5.98 -2.65 -11.68
CA GLN A 4 6.69 -3.71 -12.40
C GLN A 4 6.45 -5.06 -11.73
N ALA A 5 6.54 -5.12 -10.40
CA ALA A 5 6.21 -6.30 -9.60
C ALA A 5 4.75 -6.74 -9.86
N TRP A 6 3.82 -5.79 -9.92
CA TRP A 6 2.42 -6.05 -10.24
C TRP A 6 2.24 -6.76 -11.59
N ARG A 7 2.98 -6.32 -12.61
CA ARG A 7 2.94 -6.94 -13.95
C ARG A 7 3.58 -8.32 -13.96
N ARG A 8 4.74 -8.49 -13.32
CA ARG A 8 5.46 -9.77 -13.30
C ARG A 8 4.72 -10.85 -12.50
N LEU A 9 4.12 -10.49 -11.36
CA LEU A 9 3.43 -11.42 -10.47
C LEU A 9 1.93 -11.57 -10.76
N GLN A 10 1.46 -10.92 -11.84
CA GLN A 10 0.05 -10.85 -12.23
C GLN A 10 -0.89 -10.58 -11.05
N LEU A 11 -0.58 -9.57 -10.24
CA LEU A 11 -1.34 -9.28 -9.02
C LEU A 11 -2.79 -8.96 -9.36
N GLN A 12 -3.72 -9.70 -8.76
CA GLN A 12 -5.15 -9.46 -8.83
C GLN A 12 -5.68 -9.23 -7.42
N ILE A 13 -6.37 -8.11 -7.20
CA ILE A 13 -7.00 -7.84 -5.90
C ILE A 13 -8.51 -7.99 -6.06
N THR A 14 -9.12 -8.80 -5.20
CA THR A 14 -10.57 -8.98 -5.13
C THR A 14 -11.11 -8.43 -3.82
N GLY A 15 -12.41 -8.13 -3.80
CA GLY A 15 -13.06 -7.52 -2.64
C GLY A 15 -12.57 -6.10 -2.36
N TRP A 16 -12.12 -5.38 -3.40
CA TRP A 16 -11.68 -3.99 -3.27
C TRP A 16 -12.85 -3.12 -2.80
N PRO A 17 -12.70 -2.34 -1.71
CA PRO A 17 -13.76 -1.46 -1.24
C PRO A 17 -14.07 -0.40 -2.31
N LYS A 18 -15.24 0.23 -2.21
CA LYS A 18 -15.57 1.38 -3.09
C LYS A 18 -14.39 2.35 -3.08
N SER A 19 -13.97 2.82 -4.26
CA SER A 19 -12.78 3.67 -4.40
C SER A 19 -12.80 4.89 -3.47
N VAL A 20 -13.98 5.41 -3.14
CA VAL A 20 -14.17 6.47 -2.14
C VAL A 20 -13.55 6.12 -0.78
N TYR A 21 -13.79 4.92 -0.24
CA TYR A 21 -13.27 4.54 1.08
C TYR A 21 -11.75 4.46 1.08
N ALA A 22 -11.17 3.85 0.06
CA ALA A 22 -9.74 3.65 0.03
C ALA A 22 -8.96 4.92 -0.36
N VAL A 23 -9.55 5.82 -1.15
CA VAL A 23 -9.05 7.20 -1.30
C VAL A 23 -9.15 7.94 0.04
N ALA A 24 -10.29 7.87 0.74
CA ALA A 24 -10.48 8.53 2.03
C ALA A 24 -9.47 8.05 3.08
N VAL A 25 -9.24 6.74 3.21
CA VAL A 25 -8.21 6.17 4.11
C VAL A 25 -6.82 6.66 3.72
N SER A 26 -6.47 6.59 2.43
CA SER A 26 -5.16 7.07 1.94
C SER A 26 -4.94 8.56 2.24
N THR A 27 -5.95 9.39 2.00
CA THR A 27 -5.92 10.83 2.31
C THR A 27 -5.86 11.06 3.81
N ALA A 28 -6.61 10.33 4.63
CA ALA A 28 -6.57 10.47 6.09
C ALA A 28 -5.19 10.12 6.66
N ILE A 29 -4.55 9.05 6.17
CA ILE A 29 -3.18 8.70 6.58
C ILE A 29 -2.20 9.78 6.13
N TYR A 30 -2.34 10.29 4.90
CA TYR A 30 -1.48 11.35 4.38
C TYR A 30 -1.62 12.64 5.19
N LEU A 31 -2.84 13.11 5.42
CA LEU A 31 -3.11 14.29 6.24
C LEU A 31 -2.58 14.11 7.66
N ASN A 32 -2.72 12.91 8.23
CA ASN A 32 -2.19 12.64 9.55
C ASN A 32 -0.68 12.84 9.64
N PHE A 33 0.09 12.55 8.60
CA PHE A 33 1.53 12.84 8.58
C PHE A 33 1.83 14.33 8.77
N PHE A 34 1.01 15.21 8.20
CA PHE A 34 1.16 16.67 8.34
C PHE A 34 0.60 17.17 9.67
N THR A 35 -0.54 16.63 10.10
CA THR A 35 -1.20 17.08 11.33
C THR A 35 -0.66 16.42 12.59
N HIS A 36 0.15 15.36 12.47
CA HIS A 36 0.74 14.64 13.60
C HIS A 36 1.55 15.59 14.50
N HIS A 37 2.23 16.56 13.88
CA HIS A 37 2.98 17.59 14.61
C HIS A 37 2.10 18.47 15.51
N PHE A 38 0.80 18.61 15.20
CA PHE A 38 -0.11 19.55 15.87
C PHE A 38 -1.17 18.90 16.76
N ILE A 39 -1.64 17.69 16.43
CA ILE A 39 -2.84 17.08 17.07
C ILE A 39 -2.50 15.77 17.81
N GLY A 40 -1.32 15.19 17.61
CA GLY A 40 -0.87 13.98 18.32
C GLY A 40 -0.95 12.67 17.51
N ASP A 41 -0.63 11.56 18.18
CA ASP A 41 -0.37 10.24 17.61
C ASP A 41 -1.62 9.42 17.25
N TYR A 42 -2.29 9.73 16.13
CA TYR A 42 -3.45 8.95 15.64
C TYR A 42 -3.10 7.70 14.80
N ARG A 43 -1.84 7.27 14.79
CA ARG A 43 -1.35 6.16 13.95
C ARG A 43 -2.13 4.87 14.19
N TRP A 44 -2.43 4.55 15.45
CA TRP A 44 -3.18 3.36 15.83
C TRP A 44 -4.64 3.39 15.35
N ILE A 45 -5.29 4.55 15.43
CA ILE A 45 -6.66 4.74 14.94
C ILE A 45 -6.70 4.55 13.42
N LEU A 46 -5.71 5.08 12.70
CA LEU A 46 -5.60 4.90 11.25
C LEU A 46 -5.30 3.45 10.86
N MET A 47 -4.47 2.74 11.62
CA MET A 47 -4.25 1.31 11.41
C MET A 47 -5.55 0.52 11.60
N LEU A 48 -6.34 0.82 12.64
CA LEU A 48 -7.64 0.18 12.84
C LEU A 48 -8.62 0.51 11.71
N LEU A 49 -8.70 1.77 11.27
CA LEU A 49 -9.52 2.18 10.14
C LEU A 49 -9.11 1.42 8.86
N LEU A 50 -7.81 1.27 8.63
CA LEU A 50 -7.28 0.54 7.50
C LEU A 50 -7.65 -0.94 7.56
N VAL A 51 -7.50 -1.57 8.72
CA VAL A 51 -7.95 -2.95 8.94
C VAL A 51 -9.45 -3.06 8.65
N ALA A 52 -10.27 -2.17 9.20
CA ALA A 52 -11.72 -2.19 9.03
C ALA A 52 -12.18 -2.01 7.57
N VAL A 53 -11.47 -1.22 6.76
CA VAL A 53 -11.81 -1.00 5.34
C VAL A 53 -11.32 -2.15 4.46
N PHE A 54 -10.15 -2.71 4.75
CA PHE A 54 -9.49 -3.69 3.88
C PHE A 54 -9.55 -5.14 4.40
N PHE A 55 -10.27 -5.44 5.48
CA PHE A 55 -10.37 -6.81 6.04
C PHE A 55 -10.96 -7.84 5.06
N ARG A 56 -11.76 -7.40 4.09
CA ARG A 56 -12.32 -8.27 3.03
C ARG A 56 -11.45 -8.36 1.78
N CYS A 57 -10.36 -7.60 1.70
CA CYS A 57 -9.52 -7.58 0.51
C CYS A 57 -8.58 -8.77 0.49
N THR A 58 -8.57 -9.47 -0.65
CA THR A 58 -7.67 -10.60 -0.89
C THR A 58 -6.85 -10.32 -2.14
N VAL A 59 -5.53 -10.52 -2.02
CA VAL A 59 -4.57 -10.43 -3.11
C VAL A 59 -4.30 -11.83 -3.62
N TYR A 60 -4.42 -11.99 -4.93
CA TYR A 60 -4.05 -13.17 -5.68
C TYR A 60 -2.80 -12.86 -6.46
N PHE A 61 -1.83 -13.75 -6.41
CA PHE A 61 -0.59 -13.64 -7.16
C PHE A 61 -0.28 -14.99 -7.80
N THR A 62 0.11 -14.95 -9.07
CA THR A 62 0.39 -16.16 -9.86
C THR A 62 1.88 -16.27 -10.06
N LEU A 63 2.48 -17.35 -9.55
CA LEU A 63 3.87 -17.71 -9.82
C LEU A 63 3.87 -18.91 -10.76
N GLU A 64 4.44 -18.72 -11.96
CA GLU A 64 4.52 -19.71 -13.04
C GLU A 64 3.15 -20.31 -13.39
N GLU A 65 2.70 -21.34 -12.66
CA GLU A 65 1.42 -22.02 -12.85
C GLU A 65 0.57 -22.17 -11.57
N ARG A 66 1.03 -21.63 -10.43
CA ARG A 66 0.31 -21.73 -9.15
C ARG A 66 -0.22 -20.38 -8.71
N THR A 67 -1.53 -20.32 -8.50
CA THR A 67 -2.22 -19.13 -7.97
C THR A 67 -2.25 -19.20 -6.46
N PHE A 68 -1.59 -18.25 -5.80
CA PHE A 68 -1.62 -18.09 -4.35
C PHE A 68 -2.58 -16.96 -3.98
N ARG A 69 -3.18 -17.06 -2.79
CA ARG A 69 -4.07 -16.05 -2.22
C ARG A 69 -3.59 -15.65 -0.83
N MET A 70 -3.58 -14.35 -0.56
CA MET A 70 -3.27 -13.81 0.75
C MET A 70 -4.21 -12.64 1.08
N PRO A 71 -4.70 -12.52 2.33
CA PRO A 71 -5.37 -11.31 2.78
C PRO A 71 -4.46 -10.10 2.59
N LEU A 72 -4.98 -8.98 2.07
CA LEU A 72 -4.19 -7.78 1.83
C LEU A 72 -3.54 -7.25 3.13
N LEU A 73 -4.27 -7.35 4.24
CA LEU A 73 -3.78 -6.99 5.57
C LEU A 73 -2.58 -7.83 6.00
N LEU A 74 -2.54 -9.11 5.62
CA LEU A 74 -1.40 -9.97 5.91
C LEU A 74 -0.17 -9.51 5.14
N SER A 75 -0.32 -9.07 3.90
CA SER A 75 0.77 -8.48 3.12
C SER A 75 1.34 -7.24 3.81
N PHE A 76 0.49 -6.33 4.30
CA PHE A 76 0.94 -5.15 5.02
C PHE A 76 1.64 -5.50 6.33
N LEU A 77 1.12 -6.48 7.08
CA LEU A 77 1.75 -6.97 8.30
C LEU A 77 3.14 -7.55 8.00
N LEU A 78 3.26 -8.41 6.98
CA LEU A 78 4.54 -8.99 6.57
C LEU A 78 5.54 -7.92 6.15
N ILE A 79 5.12 -6.92 5.38
CA ILE A 79 5.99 -5.80 4.97
C ILE A 79 6.50 -5.04 6.21
N GLY A 80 5.61 -4.70 7.15
CA GLY A 80 5.99 -4.04 8.39
C GLY A 80 6.94 -4.89 9.25
N PHE A 81 6.69 -6.19 9.30
CA PHE A 81 7.51 -7.16 10.01
C PHE A 81 8.93 -7.27 9.41
N PHE A 82 9.05 -7.37 8.08
CA PHE A 82 10.36 -7.40 7.42
C PHE A 82 11.12 -6.08 7.56
N ILE A 83 10.44 -4.93 7.48
CA ILE A 83 11.06 -3.63 7.74
C ILE A 83 11.57 -3.57 9.18
N TRP A 84 10.76 -4.04 10.14
CA TRP A 84 11.16 -4.11 11.54
C TRP A 84 12.37 -5.00 11.75
N ILE A 85 12.40 -6.21 11.17
CA ILE A 85 13.57 -7.09 11.22
C ILE A 85 14.79 -6.42 10.58
N ALA A 86 14.65 -5.87 9.38
CA ALA A 86 15.76 -5.24 8.66
C ALA A 86 16.38 -4.11 9.49
N GLU A 87 15.56 -3.30 10.15
CA GLU A 87 16.02 -2.22 11.02
C GLU A 87 16.75 -2.75 12.26
N ASN A 88 16.19 -3.78 12.92
CA ASN A 88 16.83 -4.41 14.08
C ASN A 88 18.16 -5.08 13.71
N VAL A 89 18.22 -5.76 12.57
CA VAL A 89 19.45 -6.37 12.04
C VAL A 89 20.47 -5.30 11.64
N THR A 90 20.04 -4.19 11.03
CA THR A 90 20.95 -3.08 10.66
C THR A 90 21.53 -2.41 11.91
N THR A 91 20.72 -2.24 12.95
CA THR A 91 21.13 -1.73 14.26
C THR A 91 22.07 -2.73 14.96
N PHE A 92 21.77 -4.03 14.89
CA PHE A 92 22.58 -5.11 15.45
C PHE A 92 23.96 -5.19 14.82
N LEU A 93 24.03 -5.10 13.49
CA LEU A 93 25.26 -5.19 12.72
C LEU A 93 26.10 -3.90 12.77
N GLY A 94 25.61 -2.83 13.40
CA GLY A 94 26.37 -1.60 13.60
C GLY A 94 26.79 -0.92 12.29
N ALA A 95 26.06 -1.13 11.19
CA ALA A 95 26.43 -0.64 9.85
C ALA A 95 26.50 0.90 9.75
N TRP A 96 25.94 1.62 10.73
CA TRP A 96 26.12 3.04 10.97
C TRP A 96 26.17 3.32 12.48
N LYS A 97 27.36 3.23 13.08
CA LYS A 97 27.60 3.79 14.42
C LYS A 97 27.77 5.30 14.29
N TYR A 98 26.83 6.08 14.81
CA TYR A 98 27.12 7.48 15.14
C TYR A 98 28.22 7.49 16.21
N PRO A 99 29.31 8.26 16.03
CA PRO A 99 30.50 8.16 16.86
C PRO A 99 30.32 8.60 18.33
N ASN A 100 29.10 8.98 18.74
CA ASN A 100 28.80 9.48 20.10
C ASN A 100 27.72 8.68 20.86
N GLN A 101 27.36 7.45 20.46
CA GLN A 101 26.47 6.60 21.28
C GLN A 101 27.20 5.35 21.78
N GLU A 102 27.97 5.56 22.84
CA GLU A 102 28.32 4.51 23.80
C GLU A 102 27.06 4.16 24.63
N GLU A 103 26.93 2.87 24.96
CA GLU A 103 26.07 2.37 26.06
C GLU A 103 24.56 2.64 26.00
N ALA A 104 23.84 2.00 25.07
CA ALA A 104 22.60 1.27 25.40
C ALA A 104 22.05 0.56 24.15
N TRP A 105 21.86 -0.74 24.27
CA TRP A 105 20.94 -1.44 23.38
C TRP A 105 19.52 -0.93 23.62
N GLN A 106 19.00 -0.14 22.70
CA GLN A 106 17.62 0.32 22.71
C GLN A 106 16.88 -0.37 21.57
N LEU A 107 15.85 -1.15 21.89
CA LEU A 107 14.93 -1.68 20.89
C LEU A 107 14.40 -0.50 20.07
N VAL A 108 14.54 -0.56 18.74
CA VAL A 108 14.12 0.54 17.88
C VAL A 108 12.64 0.81 18.11
N HIS A 109 12.33 2.05 18.50
CA HIS A 109 10.97 2.45 18.85
C HIS A 109 10.01 2.17 17.70
N ILE A 110 8.97 1.36 18.00
CA ILE A 110 7.85 1.01 17.10
C ILE A 110 7.23 2.26 16.47
N GLY A 111 7.29 3.41 17.15
CA GLY A 111 6.89 4.71 16.63
C GLY A 111 7.53 5.03 15.27
N LYS A 112 8.85 4.94 15.11
CA LYS A 112 9.51 5.33 13.85
C LYS A 112 9.10 4.42 12.69
N ILE A 113 9.05 3.11 12.94
CA ILE A 113 8.71 2.10 11.93
C ILE A 113 7.24 2.20 11.50
N SER A 114 6.33 2.52 12.43
CA SER A 114 4.90 2.68 12.10
C SER A 114 4.65 3.77 11.05
N SER A 115 5.43 4.86 11.07
CA SER A 115 5.35 5.92 10.05
C SER A 115 5.79 5.41 8.68
N TRP A 116 6.94 4.74 8.60
CA TRP A 116 7.42 4.19 7.32
C TRP A 116 6.45 3.14 6.76
N LEU A 117 5.89 2.30 7.62
CA LEU A 117 4.87 1.34 7.24
C LEU A 117 3.65 2.05 6.60
N LEU A 118 3.14 3.11 7.23
CA LEU A 118 2.02 3.89 6.70
C LEU A 118 2.32 4.48 5.31
N LEU A 119 3.53 4.98 5.06
CA LEU A 119 3.93 5.48 3.74
C LEU A 119 3.94 4.38 2.68
N VAL A 120 4.46 3.20 3.02
CA VAL A 120 4.46 2.04 2.11
C VAL A 120 3.03 1.61 1.80
N VAL A 121 2.18 1.57 2.82
CA VAL A 121 0.76 1.22 2.68
C VAL A 121 0.01 2.21 1.78
N ILE A 122 0.18 3.52 1.98
CA ILE A 122 -0.39 4.56 1.09
C ILE A 122 0.08 4.34 -0.35
N SER A 123 1.38 4.10 -0.55
CA SER A 123 1.96 3.89 -1.88
C SER A 123 1.32 2.69 -2.60
N ILE A 124 1.10 1.59 -1.87
CA ILE A 124 0.43 0.40 -2.43
C ILE A 124 -1.04 0.68 -2.73
N ILE A 125 -1.77 1.36 -1.83
CA ILE A 125 -3.18 1.72 -2.03
C ILE A 125 -3.35 2.58 -3.28
N ILE A 126 -2.50 3.60 -3.47
CA ILE A 126 -2.55 4.48 -4.65
C ILE A 126 -2.36 3.67 -5.94
N VAL A 127 -1.34 2.81 -6.00
CA VAL A 127 -1.08 1.98 -7.19
C VAL A 127 -2.24 1.02 -7.45
N ALA A 128 -2.77 0.38 -6.42
CA ALA A 128 -3.90 -0.52 -6.52
C ALA A 128 -5.19 0.21 -6.97
N GLN A 129 -5.46 1.43 -6.47
CA GLN A 129 -6.55 2.28 -6.95
C GLN A 129 -6.40 2.61 -8.42
N LEU A 130 -5.22 3.05 -8.85
CA LEU A 130 -4.95 3.38 -10.25
C LEU A 130 -5.19 2.18 -11.17
N LYS A 131 -4.80 0.97 -10.73
CA LYS A 131 -5.06 -0.26 -11.47
C LYS A 131 -6.55 -0.62 -11.51
N HIS A 132 -7.25 -0.48 -10.39
CA HIS A 132 -8.68 -0.77 -10.28
C HIS A 132 -9.52 0.16 -11.17
N VAL A 133 -9.26 1.48 -11.11
CA VAL A 133 -9.94 2.48 -11.94
C VAL A 133 -9.64 2.26 -13.42
N LYS A 134 -8.39 1.91 -13.78
CA LYS A 134 -8.03 1.61 -15.18
C LYS A 134 -8.79 0.38 -15.71
N LYS A 135 -8.97 -0.67 -14.90
CA LYS A 135 -9.75 -1.85 -15.29
C LYS A 135 -11.21 -1.48 -15.58
N GLY A 136 -11.86 -0.74 -14.67
CA GLY A 136 -13.23 -0.26 -14.87
C GLY A 136 -13.43 0.66 -16.08
N ARG A 137 -12.39 1.40 -16.51
CA ARG A 137 -12.43 2.23 -17.72
C ARG A 137 -12.21 1.45 -19.02
N ILE A 138 -11.48 0.33 -18.97
CA ILE A 138 -11.29 -0.55 -20.15
C ILE A 138 -12.57 -1.37 -20.39
N ASP A 139 -13.29 -1.74 -19.34
CA ASP A 139 -14.54 -2.50 -19.42
C ASP A 139 -15.76 -1.62 -19.73
N ALA A 140 -15.61 -0.29 -19.73
CA ALA A 140 -16.64 0.63 -20.20
C ALA A 140 -16.75 0.51 -21.73
N PRO A 141 -17.93 0.21 -22.31
CA PRO A 141 -18.08 0.14 -23.74
C PRO A 141 -17.65 1.47 -24.34
N GLN A 142 -16.61 1.44 -25.18
CA GLN A 142 -16.25 2.59 -25.99
C GLN A 142 -17.47 2.88 -26.86
N GLY A 143 -18.23 3.90 -26.47
CA GLY A 143 -19.35 4.41 -27.25
C GLY A 143 -18.84 4.71 -28.65
N VAL A 144 -19.39 3.97 -29.60
CA VAL A 144 -19.31 4.20 -31.04
C VAL A 144 -19.40 5.71 -31.32
N SER A 145 -18.28 6.35 -31.63
CA SER A 145 -18.26 7.74 -32.10
C SER A 145 -17.79 7.77 -33.55
N SER A 146 -18.80 7.96 -34.41
CA SER A 146 -18.77 8.82 -35.59
C SER A 146 -17.73 8.54 -36.69
N GLU A 147 -18.02 7.57 -37.56
CA GLU A 147 -17.47 7.57 -38.92
C GLU A 147 -18.52 7.10 -39.96
N LYS A 148 -19.74 7.65 -39.85
CA LYS A 148 -20.85 7.46 -40.80
C LYS A 148 -21.18 8.74 -41.56
N TRP A 149 -20.16 9.44 -42.07
CA TRP A 149 -20.35 10.67 -42.84
C TRP A 149 -19.75 10.66 -44.27
N GLU A 150 -19.01 9.63 -44.69
CA GLU A 150 -18.32 9.63 -46.01
C GLU A 150 -18.95 8.74 -47.10
N SER A 151 -20.23 8.36 -46.98
CA SER A 151 -20.93 7.61 -48.04
C SER A 151 -22.12 8.34 -48.67
N ARG A 152 -22.21 9.66 -48.50
CA ARG A 152 -23.23 10.50 -49.14
C ARG A 152 -22.65 11.83 -49.64
N THR A 153 -21.71 11.78 -50.56
CA THR A 153 -21.49 12.80 -51.61
C THR A 153 -20.81 12.15 -52.80
#